data_AF-A0A822BNL0-F1
#
_entry.id   AF-A0A822BNL0-F1
#
_cell.length_a   1.000
_cell.length_b   1.000
_cell.length_c   1.000
_cell.angle_alpha   90.00
_cell.angle_beta   90.00
_cell.angle_gamma   90.00
#
_symmetry.space_group_name_H-M   'P 1'
#
loop_
_entity.id
_entity.type
_entity.pdbx_description
1 polymer ?
#
loop_
_entity_poly.entity_id
_entity_poly.type
_entity_poly.pdbx_seq_one_letter_code
_entity_poly.pdbx_strand_id
1 'polypeptide(L)'
;LGGAMGSSFTLTLANIFMWKWQKEFVRRQDMTGEFYGRYIDDIFMTWNKSEKALQDILDEANTWHPNIKLEYKISRSLPFLDVFLTNNHGILSTSVYHKPSAEPSVVPFISDHPSHTFANIIKTGLTRAVRYSSTFEIFNNERLYVKLTLLYNGYPSSLIETQFRRFFSEYISSSSFLPYMDDEKQFLILRNTLLKQPTHRQSQVSMSATKADIHNDQADGVHTVFEKTADEKGKQKHDFPD
;
A
#
# COMPACT_ATOMS: atom_id res chain seq x y z
N LEU A 1 11.86 25.64 -7.66
CA LEU A 1 11.76 25.34 -6.22
C LEU A 1 11.87 23.83 -6.06
N GLY A 2 13.08 23.33 -5.79
CA GLY A 2 13.30 21.92 -5.44
C GLY A 2 13.38 21.81 -3.92
N GLY A 3 12.38 21.22 -3.29
CA GLY A 3 12.46 20.83 -1.88
C GLY A 3 13.29 19.56 -1.74
N ALA A 4 13.99 19.40 -0.63
CA ALA A 4 14.71 18.16 -0.34
C ALA A 4 13.74 16.96 -0.38
N MET A 5 14.07 15.93 -1.17
CA MET A 5 13.35 14.65 -1.14
C MET A 5 13.37 14.13 0.30
N GLY A 6 12.22 14.13 0.97
CA GLY A 6 12.09 13.70 2.38
C GLY A 6 11.52 14.75 3.32
N SER A 7 11.36 16.01 2.91
CA SER A 7 10.54 16.95 3.67
C SER A 7 9.08 16.52 3.62
N SER A 8 8.49 16.22 4.79
CA SER A 8 7.07 15.84 4.93
C SER A 8 6.14 16.85 4.26
N PHE A 9 6.48 18.14 4.33
CA PHE A 9 5.74 19.21 3.68
C PHE A 9 5.77 19.12 2.14
N THR A 10 6.95 18.85 1.56
CA THR A 10 7.10 18.77 0.10
C THR A 10 6.32 17.59 -0.47
N LEU A 11 6.35 16.45 0.22
CA LEU A 11 5.59 15.26 -0.19
C LEU A 11 4.07 15.50 -0.12
N THR A 12 3.60 16.20 0.91
CA THR A 12 2.18 16.56 1.04
C THR A 12 1.75 17.50 -0.09
N LEU A 13 2.54 18.53 -0.39
CA LEU A 13 2.24 19.46 -1.48
C LEU A 13 2.22 18.75 -2.84
N ALA A 14 3.19 17.88 -3.10
CA ALA A 14 3.22 17.05 -4.31
C ALA A 14 1.97 16.17 -4.42
N ASN A 15 1.56 15.53 -3.32
CA ASN A 15 0.35 14.69 -3.30
C ASN A 15 -0.93 15.48 -3.58
N ILE A 16 -1.08 16.69 -3.03
CA ILE A 16 -2.24 17.56 -3.27
C ILE A 16 -2.27 18.00 -4.73
N PHE A 17 -1.12 18.41 -5.27
CA PHE A 17 -1.02 18.82 -6.66
C PHE A 17 -1.35 17.67 -7.62
N MET A 18 -0.78 16.48 -7.38
CA MET A 18 -1.06 15.28 -8.18
C MET A 18 -2.51 14.81 -8.03
N TRP A 19 -3.13 15.01 -6.86
CA TRP A 19 -4.56 14.75 -6.68
C TRP A 19 -5.43 15.66 -7.58
N LYS A 20 -5.09 16.95 -7.69
CA LYS A 20 -5.80 17.87 -8.58
C LYS A 20 -5.58 17.50 -10.05
N TRP A 21 -4.35 17.16 -10.43
CA TRP A 21 -4.00 16.79 -11.81
C TRP A 21 -4.71 15.50 -12.25
N GLN A 22 -4.77 14.47 -11.40
CA GLN A 22 -5.37 13.17 -11.76
C GLN A 22 -6.90 13.14 -11.75
N LYS A 23 -7.55 14.23 -11.34
CA LYS A 23 -9.00 14.26 -11.06
C LYS A 23 -9.84 13.75 -12.23
N GLU A 24 -9.44 14.09 -13.46
CA GLU A 24 -10.16 13.63 -14.65
C GLU A 24 -9.95 12.16 -14.97
N PHE A 25 -8.78 11.57 -14.67
CA PHE A 25 -8.59 10.13 -14.76
C PHE A 25 -9.53 9.42 -13.79
N VAL A 26 -9.47 9.77 -12.51
CA VAL A 26 -10.28 9.15 -11.46
C VAL A 26 -11.77 9.23 -11.80
N ARG A 27 -12.26 10.41 -12.19
CA ARG A 27 -13.66 10.61 -12.57
C ARG A 27 -14.10 9.70 -13.73
N ARG A 28 -13.24 9.54 -14.76
CA ARG A 28 -13.55 8.67 -15.90
C ARG A 28 -13.58 7.19 -15.49
N GLN A 29 -12.61 6.78 -14.67
CA GLN A 29 -12.47 5.39 -14.19
C GLN A 29 -13.62 4.99 -13.26
N ASP A 30 -14.07 5.90 -12.39
CA ASP A 30 -15.22 5.68 -11.51
C ASP A 30 -16.52 5.47 -12.32
N MET A 31 -16.68 6.16 -13.46
CA MET A 31 -17.84 6.00 -14.33
C MET A 31 -17.86 4.66 -15.08
N THR A 32 -16.69 4.09 -15.37
CA THR A 32 -16.53 2.86 -16.15
C THR A 32 -16.33 1.62 -15.29
N GLY A 33 -16.17 1.79 -13.97
CA GLY A 33 -15.83 0.70 -13.04
C GLY A 33 -14.42 0.16 -13.25
N GLU A 34 -13.53 0.95 -13.85
CA GLU A 34 -12.15 0.59 -14.08
C GLU A 34 -11.30 0.93 -12.84
N PHE A 35 -10.25 0.15 -12.60
CA PHE A 35 -9.32 0.40 -11.50
C PHE A 35 -8.38 1.56 -11.82
N TYR A 36 -8.20 2.46 -10.85
CA TYR A 36 -7.16 3.47 -10.84
C TYR A 36 -6.44 3.47 -9.48
N GLY A 37 -5.12 3.40 -9.51
CA GLY A 37 -4.27 3.47 -8.32
C GLY A 37 -3.03 4.30 -8.56
N ARG A 38 -2.63 5.10 -7.56
CA ARG A 38 -1.38 5.86 -7.58
C ARG A 38 -0.56 5.54 -6.35
N TYR A 39 0.72 5.24 -6.54
CA TYR A 39 1.72 5.14 -5.48
C TYR A 39 2.81 6.18 -5.71
N ILE A 40 2.72 7.30 -4.99
CA ILE A 40 3.61 8.46 -5.16
C ILE A 40 3.60 8.93 -6.63
N ASP A 41 4.61 8.57 -7.42
CA ASP A 41 4.78 8.96 -8.82
C ASP A 41 4.29 7.87 -9.79
N ASP A 42 4.10 6.63 -9.32
CA ASP A 42 3.70 5.50 -10.16
C ASP A 42 2.17 5.40 -10.24
N ILE A 43 1.64 5.34 -11.46
CA ILE A 43 0.20 5.19 -11.72
C ILE A 43 -0.07 3.84 -12.38
N PHE A 44 -1.10 3.14 -11.91
CA PHE A 44 -1.64 1.96 -12.55
C PHE A 44 -3.13 2.15 -12.81
N MET A 45 -3.56 1.86 -14.04
CA MET A 45 -4.96 1.92 -14.43
C MET A 45 -5.34 0.76 -15.34
N THR A 46 -6.60 0.35 -15.29
CA THR A 46 -7.18 -0.63 -16.23
C THR A 46 -8.02 0.07 -17.28
N TRP A 47 -8.17 -0.52 -18.46
CA TRP A 47 -8.94 0.08 -19.54
C TRP A 47 -9.69 -0.99 -20.34
N ASN A 48 -10.97 -0.76 -20.57
CA ASN A 48 -11.89 -1.70 -21.21
C ASN A 48 -12.27 -1.28 -22.64
N LYS A 49 -11.91 -0.07 -23.08
CA LYS A 49 -12.15 0.38 -24.47
C LYS A 49 -10.95 0.06 -25.37
N SER A 50 -10.95 0.58 -26.60
CA SER A 50 -9.84 0.37 -27.53
C SER A 50 -8.53 0.94 -26.98
N GLU A 51 -7.43 0.28 -27.31
CA GLU A 51 -6.06 0.72 -26.99
C GLU A 51 -5.77 2.11 -27.57
N LYS A 52 -6.29 2.39 -28.78
CA LYS A 52 -6.19 3.73 -29.38
C LYS A 52 -6.84 4.81 -28.52
N ALA A 53 -8.04 4.56 -28.01
CA ALA A 53 -8.70 5.53 -27.13
C ALA A 53 -7.95 5.74 -25.81
N LEU A 54 -7.25 4.71 -25.30
CA LEU A 54 -6.37 4.87 -24.15
C LEU A 54 -5.18 5.76 -24.49
N GLN A 55 -4.52 5.50 -25.61
CA GLN A 55 -3.38 6.28 -26.07
C GLN A 55 -3.75 7.76 -26.29
N ASP A 56 -4.89 8.04 -26.94
CA ASP A 56 -5.36 9.40 -27.17
C ASP A 56 -5.55 10.17 -25.84
N ILE A 57 -6.05 9.49 -24.80
CA ILE A 57 -6.25 10.10 -23.47
C ILE A 57 -4.92 10.33 -22.74
N LEU A 58 -3.97 9.39 -22.86
CA LEU A 58 -2.64 9.54 -22.25
C LEU A 58 -1.84 10.66 -22.93
N ASP A 59 -1.97 10.79 -24.24
CA ASP A 59 -1.41 11.90 -25.02
C ASP A 59 -2.08 13.24 -24.68
N GLU A 60 -3.41 13.25 -24.52
CA GLU A 60 -4.14 14.41 -23.99
C GLU A 60 -3.62 14.82 -22.60
N ALA A 61 -3.42 13.85 -21.71
CA ALA A 61 -2.95 14.11 -20.35
C ALA A 61 -1.53 14.69 -20.29
N ASN A 62 -0.68 14.35 -21.25
CA ASN A 62 0.64 14.96 -21.43
C ASN A 62 0.57 16.46 -21.80
N THR A 63 -0.59 16.97 -22.21
CA THR A 63 -0.79 18.39 -22.50
C THR A 63 -1.38 19.19 -21.34
N TRP A 64 -1.91 18.51 -20.30
CA TRP A 64 -2.61 19.17 -19.19
C TRP A 64 -1.72 20.10 -18.37
N HIS A 65 -0.41 19.83 -18.33
CA HIS A 65 0.53 20.66 -17.60
C HIS A 65 1.91 20.68 -18.27
N PRO A 66 2.52 21.86 -18.50
CA PRO A 66 3.76 21.98 -19.28
C PRO A 66 4.96 21.28 -18.63
N ASN A 67 4.92 21.10 -17.30
CA ASN A 67 6.03 20.51 -16.52
C ASN A 67 5.78 19.06 -16.08
N ILE A 68 4.65 18.45 -16.47
CA ILE A 68 4.36 17.04 -16.14
C ILE A 68 4.35 16.26 -17.44
N LYS A 69 5.17 15.22 -17.50
CA LYS A 69 5.22 14.31 -18.64
C LYS A 69 5.05 12.88 -18.13
N LEU A 70 4.01 12.22 -18.60
CA LEU A 70 3.73 10.82 -18.37
C LEU A 70 4.56 9.97 -19.33
N GLU A 71 5.39 9.13 -18.73
CA GLU A 71 5.91 7.97 -19.40
C GLU A 71 4.97 6.80 -19.12
N TYR A 72 4.38 6.23 -20.17
CA TYR A 72 3.38 5.17 -20.02
C TYR A 72 3.75 3.96 -20.87
N LYS A 73 3.33 2.79 -20.39
CA LYS A 73 3.45 1.52 -21.10
C LYS A 73 2.10 0.84 -21.09
N ILE A 74 1.56 0.58 -22.28
CA ILE A 74 0.33 -0.19 -22.44
C ILE A 74 0.71 -1.63 -22.74
N SER A 75 0.21 -2.55 -21.92
CA SER A 75 0.39 -3.98 -22.17
C SER A 75 -0.66 -4.79 -21.41
N ARG A 76 -0.89 -6.02 -21.86
CA ARG A 76 -1.67 -7.01 -21.12
C ARG A 76 -0.90 -7.58 -19.94
N SER A 77 0.44 -7.51 -19.97
CA SER A 77 1.30 -7.96 -18.87
C SER A 77 2.40 -6.95 -18.61
N LEU A 78 2.50 -6.45 -17.39
CA LEU A 78 3.51 -5.49 -17.01
C LEU A 78 3.87 -5.58 -15.51
N PRO A 79 5.11 -5.21 -15.15
CA PRO A 79 5.49 -5.00 -13.76
C PRO A 79 4.94 -3.65 -13.26
N PHE A 80 4.47 -3.63 -12.02
CA PHE A 80 4.13 -2.43 -11.27
C PHE A 80 4.62 -2.60 -9.82
N LEU A 81 5.60 -1.79 -9.41
CA LEU A 81 6.32 -1.94 -8.14
C LEU A 81 6.85 -3.39 -7.98
N ASP A 82 6.53 -4.04 -6.87
CA ASP A 82 6.95 -5.39 -6.52
C ASP A 82 6.05 -6.50 -7.09
N VAL A 83 5.07 -6.15 -7.92
CA VAL A 83 4.03 -7.04 -8.44
C VAL A 83 4.09 -7.09 -9.97
N PHE A 84 3.97 -8.29 -10.54
CA PHE A 84 3.77 -8.48 -11.96
C PHE A 84 2.30 -8.77 -12.23
N LEU A 85 1.67 -7.97 -13.07
CA LEU A 85 0.26 -8.09 -13.42
C LEU A 85 0.11 -8.68 -14.80
N THR A 86 -0.84 -9.61 -14.95
CA THR A 86 -1.24 -10.19 -16.23
C THR A 86 -2.75 -10.17 -16.34
N ASN A 87 -3.27 -9.58 -17.42
CA ASN A 87 -4.68 -9.58 -17.75
C ASN A 87 -5.04 -10.84 -18.55
N ASN A 88 -5.75 -11.76 -17.91
CA ASN A 88 -6.31 -12.97 -18.51
C ASN A 88 -7.77 -12.72 -18.90
N HIS A 89 -7.99 -12.06 -20.05
CA HIS A 89 -9.32 -11.83 -20.61
C HIS A 89 -10.31 -11.15 -19.65
N GLY A 90 -9.86 -10.14 -18.91
CA GLY A 90 -10.65 -9.39 -17.93
C GLY A 90 -10.42 -9.81 -16.48
N ILE A 91 -9.72 -10.92 -16.24
CA ILE A 91 -9.32 -11.35 -14.90
C ILE A 91 -7.85 -10.98 -14.68
N LEU A 92 -7.58 -10.10 -13.72
CA LEU A 92 -6.22 -9.73 -13.34
C LEU A 92 -5.60 -10.83 -12.46
N SER A 93 -4.53 -11.43 -12.96
CA SER A 93 -3.65 -12.31 -12.21
C SER A 93 -2.41 -11.54 -11.76
N THR A 94 -1.98 -11.75 -10.52
CA THR A 94 -0.80 -11.12 -9.95
C THR A 94 0.22 -12.18 -9.54
N SER A 95 1.49 -11.85 -9.68
CA SER A 95 2.61 -12.60 -9.15
C SER A 95 3.68 -11.65 -8.60
N VAL A 96 4.68 -12.20 -7.92
CA VAL A 96 5.84 -11.41 -7.48
C VAL A 96 6.67 -11.01 -8.70
N TYR A 97 7.02 -9.72 -8.82
CA TYR A 97 7.94 -9.29 -9.86
C TYR A 97 9.39 -9.53 -9.45
N HIS A 98 10.11 -10.27 -10.30
CA HIS A 98 11.56 -10.43 -10.25
C HIS A 98 12.15 -9.79 -11.50
N LYS A 99 13.13 -8.91 -11.32
CA LYS A 99 13.81 -8.26 -12.44
C LYS A 99 14.63 -9.32 -13.20
N PRO A 100 14.43 -9.52 -14.52
CA PRO A 100 15.07 -10.62 -15.25
C PRO A 100 16.60 -10.62 -15.21
N SER A 101 17.21 -9.45 -15.05
CA SER A 101 18.67 -9.28 -14.98
C SER A 101 19.22 -9.17 -13.56
N ALA A 102 18.37 -9.21 -12.53
CA ALA A 102 18.82 -9.15 -11.15
C ALA A 102 19.13 -10.55 -10.64
N GLU A 103 20.29 -10.71 -10.00
CA GLU A 103 20.56 -11.91 -9.24
C GLU A 103 19.62 -12.01 -8.02
N PRO A 104 19.22 -13.23 -7.63
CA PRO A 104 18.43 -13.48 -6.42
C PRO A 104 19.30 -13.22 -5.18
N SER A 105 19.48 -11.94 -4.85
CA SER A 105 20.29 -11.49 -3.73
C SER A 105 19.41 -11.13 -2.55
N VAL A 106 19.68 -11.76 -1.42
CA VAL A 106 19.23 -11.32 -0.10
C VAL A 106 20.47 -11.13 0.77
N VAL A 107 20.30 -10.55 1.95
CA VAL A 107 21.41 -10.42 2.91
C VAL A 107 22.04 -11.80 3.14
N PRO A 108 23.34 -12.01 2.84
CA PRO A 108 23.98 -13.31 2.99
C PRO A 108 24.00 -13.77 4.44
N PHE A 109 23.86 -15.08 4.70
CA PHE A 109 23.77 -15.57 6.09
C PHE A 109 25.05 -15.36 6.91
N ILE A 110 26.20 -15.29 6.24
CA ILE A 110 27.52 -15.04 6.86
C ILE A 110 27.75 -13.58 7.29
N SER A 111 26.81 -12.68 7.01
CA SER A 111 26.91 -11.28 7.38
C SER A 111 26.70 -11.06 8.89
N ASP A 112 27.26 -9.98 9.42
CA ASP A 112 27.16 -9.62 10.84
C ASP A 112 25.84 -8.89 11.15
N HIS A 113 24.72 -9.54 10.83
CA HIS A 113 23.40 -9.06 11.17
C HIS A 113 22.78 -9.88 12.31
N PRO A 114 21.93 -9.25 13.15
CA PRO A 114 21.22 -9.98 14.19
C PRO A 114 20.37 -11.13 13.65
N SER A 115 20.24 -12.21 14.43
CA SER A 115 19.47 -13.41 14.04
C SER A 115 18.03 -13.12 13.63
N HIS A 116 17.39 -12.14 14.26
CA HIS A 116 16.03 -11.73 13.92
C HIS A 116 15.91 -11.14 12.50
N THR A 117 16.98 -10.54 11.96
CA THR A 117 17.00 -10.01 10.59
C THR A 117 16.82 -11.14 9.58
N PHE A 118 17.56 -12.24 9.74
CA PHE A 118 17.45 -13.42 8.88
C PHE A 118 16.07 -14.07 8.96
N ALA A 119 15.52 -14.19 10.18
CA ALA A 119 14.16 -14.68 10.38
C ALA A 119 13.11 -13.78 9.71
N ASN A 120 13.30 -12.46 9.79
CA ASN A 120 12.41 -11.47 9.18
C ASN A 120 12.48 -11.53 7.66
N ILE A 121 13.66 -11.66 7.04
CA ILE A 121 13.81 -11.80 5.59
C ILE A 121 12.96 -12.97 5.07
N ILE A 122 13.05 -14.13 5.73
CA ILE A 122 12.25 -15.31 5.40
C ILE A 122 10.75 -15.01 5.55
N LYS A 123 10.33 -14.44 6.68
CA LYS A 123 8.93 -14.09 6.94
C LYS A 123 8.39 -13.10 5.92
N THR A 124 9.15 -12.07 5.57
CA THR A 124 8.75 -11.06 4.58
C THR A 124 8.66 -11.64 3.18
N GLY A 125 9.60 -12.52 2.79
CA GLY A 125 9.57 -13.20 1.50
C GLY A 125 8.32 -14.08 1.36
N LEU A 126 8.00 -14.88 2.38
CA LEU A 126 6.79 -15.70 2.39
C LEU A 126 5.51 -14.84 2.41
N THR A 127 5.48 -13.79 3.21
CA THR A 127 4.33 -12.87 3.26
C THR A 127 4.07 -12.24 1.89
N ARG A 128 5.14 -11.81 1.21
CA ARG A 128 5.10 -11.24 -0.15
C ARG A 128 4.60 -12.28 -1.15
N ALA A 129 5.14 -13.50 -1.10
CA ALA A 129 4.73 -14.61 -1.95
C ALA A 129 3.23 -14.87 -1.84
N VAL A 130 2.69 -14.92 -0.62
CA VAL A 130 1.26 -15.15 -0.42
C VAL A 130 0.40 -13.97 -0.89
N ARG A 131 0.77 -12.74 -0.53
CA ARG A 131 -0.03 -11.55 -0.85
C ARG A 131 -0.11 -11.29 -2.35
N TYR A 132 1.00 -11.46 -3.07
CA TYR A 132 1.09 -11.07 -4.47
C TYR A 132 0.71 -12.19 -5.43
N SER A 133 0.66 -13.45 -5.00
CA SER A 133 0.22 -14.55 -5.86
C SER A 133 -1.30 -14.63 -5.92
N SER A 134 -1.88 -14.60 -7.12
CA SER A 134 -3.32 -14.78 -7.30
C SER A 134 -3.77 -16.23 -7.17
N THR A 135 -2.95 -17.18 -7.63
CA THR A 135 -3.28 -18.61 -7.62
C THR A 135 -2.31 -19.39 -6.74
N PHE A 136 -2.75 -20.58 -6.32
CA PHE A 136 -1.92 -21.48 -5.52
C PHE A 136 -0.67 -21.96 -6.27
N GLU A 137 -0.78 -22.18 -7.58
CA GLU A 137 0.36 -22.55 -8.43
C GLU A 137 1.44 -21.46 -8.47
N ILE A 138 1.03 -20.21 -8.71
CA ILE A 138 1.94 -19.05 -8.71
C ILE A 138 2.62 -18.93 -7.33
N PHE A 139 1.85 -19.11 -6.26
CA PHE A 139 2.39 -19.09 -4.90
C PHE A 139 3.42 -20.20 -4.66
N ASN A 140 3.17 -21.42 -5.11
CA ASN A 140 4.10 -22.53 -4.92
C ASN A 140 5.41 -22.30 -5.68
N ASN A 141 5.33 -21.79 -6.91
CA ASN A 141 6.51 -21.42 -7.69
C ASN A 141 7.32 -20.33 -6.99
N GLU A 142 6.65 -19.30 -6.47
CA GLU A 142 7.31 -18.23 -5.73
C GLU A 142 7.91 -18.71 -4.40
N ARG A 143 7.19 -19.56 -3.66
CA ARG A 143 7.67 -20.19 -2.42
C ARG A 143 8.96 -20.98 -2.69
N LEU A 144 8.99 -21.74 -3.77
CA LEU A 144 10.18 -22.49 -4.19
C LEU A 144 11.32 -21.53 -4.57
N TYR A 145 11.02 -20.48 -5.33
CA TYR A 145 12.00 -19.45 -5.68
C TYR A 145 12.62 -18.78 -4.44
N VAL A 146 11.81 -18.41 -3.44
CA VAL A 146 12.28 -17.86 -2.17
C VAL A 146 13.19 -18.86 -1.45
N LYS A 147 12.80 -20.13 -1.38
CA LYS A 147 13.62 -21.19 -0.76
C LYS A 147 14.98 -21.34 -1.45
N LEU A 148 15.00 -21.40 -2.78
CA LEU A 148 16.23 -21.51 -3.56
C LEU A 148 17.11 -20.27 -3.40
N THR A 149 16.51 -19.09 -3.37
CA THR A 149 17.21 -17.82 -3.11
C THR A 149 17.90 -17.84 -1.74
N LEU A 150 17.21 -18.27 -0.69
CA LEU A 150 17.78 -18.36 0.66
C LEU A 150 18.96 -19.36 0.72
N LEU A 151 18.80 -20.53 0.09
CA LEU A 151 19.88 -21.52 0.00
C LEU A 151 21.09 -20.98 -0.75
N TYR A 152 20.86 -20.29 -1.87
CA TYR A 152 21.91 -19.64 -2.66
C TYR A 152 22.71 -18.60 -1.84
N ASN A 153 22.02 -17.89 -0.93
CA ASN A 153 22.65 -16.90 -0.04
C ASN A 153 23.21 -17.49 1.27
N GLY A 154 23.34 -18.82 1.35
CA GLY A 154 24.04 -19.52 2.43
C GLY A 154 23.21 -19.79 3.70
N TYR A 155 21.88 -19.66 3.65
CA TYR A 155 21.03 -19.91 4.81
C TYR A 155 20.96 -21.42 5.11
N PRO A 156 21.10 -21.85 6.39
CA PRO A 156 20.97 -23.25 6.75
C PRO A 156 19.57 -23.79 6.42
N SER A 157 19.50 -24.95 5.79
CA SER A 157 18.21 -25.58 5.45
C SER A 157 17.32 -25.79 6.68
N SER A 158 17.90 -26.16 7.83
CA SER A 158 17.17 -26.32 9.10
C SER A 158 16.48 -25.03 9.56
N LEU A 159 17.15 -23.87 9.41
CA LEU A 159 16.59 -22.57 9.73
C LEU A 159 15.43 -22.23 8.79
N ILE A 160 15.61 -22.43 7.48
CA ILE A 160 14.58 -22.16 6.47
C ILE A 160 13.32 -22.98 6.79
N GLU A 161 13.45 -24.29 6.96
CA GLU A 161 12.32 -25.19 7.24
C GLU A 161 11.63 -24.85 8.57
N THR A 162 12.39 -24.46 9.60
CA THR A 162 11.85 -24.04 10.89
C THR A 162 11.03 -22.76 10.75
N GLN A 163 11.54 -21.77 10.01
CA GLN A 163 10.86 -20.49 9.77
C GLN A 163 9.64 -20.65 8.86
N PHE A 164 9.68 -21.52 7.87
CA PHE A 164 8.53 -21.86 7.03
C PHE A 164 7.41 -22.49 7.87
N ARG A 165 7.75 -23.50 8.68
CA ARG A 165 6.78 -24.13 9.61
C ARG A 165 6.16 -23.11 10.55
N ARG A 166 7.00 -22.28 11.17
CA ARG A 166 6.53 -21.21 12.06
C ARG A 166 5.56 -20.28 11.34
N PHE A 167 5.91 -19.82 10.14
CA PHE A 167 5.05 -18.95 9.34
C PHE A 167 3.68 -19.58 9.08
N PHE A 168 3.62 -20.81 8.57
CA PHE A 168 2.32 -21.45 8.28
C PHE A 168 1.53 -21.79 9.54
N SER A 169 2.20 -22.18 10.62
CA SER A 169 1.55 -22.47 11.91
C SER A 169 0.85 -21.27 12.54
N GLU A 170 1.27 -20.03 12.22
CA GLU A 170 0.61 -18.81 12.69
C GLU A 170 -0.80 -18.64 12.11
N TYR A 171 -1.12 -19.30 10.99
CA TYR A 171 -2.35 -19.06 10.22
C TYR A 171 -3.19 -20.31 9.94
N ILE A 172 -2.63 -21.51 10.04
CA ILE A 172 -3.33 -22.78 9.80
C ILE A 172 -3.48 -23.51 11.14
N SER A 173 -4.73 -23.63 11.63
CA SER A 173 -5.02 -24.39 12.85
C SER A 173 -4.93 -25.90 12.61
N SER A 174 -3.84 -26.50 13.06
CA SER A 174 -3.68 -27.88 13.53
C SER A 174 -4.53 -28.99 12.88
N SER A 175 -4.10 -29.53 11.74
CA SER A 175 -4.27 -30.97 11.43
C SER A 175 -3.31 -31.52 10.38
N SER A 176 -2.72 -30.67 9.53
CA SER A 176 -1.65 -31.07 8.62
C SER A 176 -0.28 -30.62 9.16
N PHE A 177 0.44 -31.55 9.78
CA PHE A 177 1.85 -31.42 10.19
C PHE A 177 2.83 -31.27 9.01
N LEU A 178 2.34 -30.91 7.82
CA LEU A 178 3.18 -30.76 6.65
C LEU A 178 3.79 -29.36 6.65
N PRO A 179 5.12 -29.24 6.45
CA PRO A 179 5.79 -27.94 6.23
C PRO A 179 5.34 -27.21 4.95
N TYR A 180 4.39 -27.82 4.21
CA TYR A 180 3.94 -27.39 2.91
C TYR A 180 2.42 -27.24 2.92
N MET A 181 2.00 -26.09 2.41
CA MET A 181 0.63 -25.86 2.01
C MET A 181 0.41 -26.66 0.72
N ASP A 182 -0.41 -27.71 0.79
CA ASP A 182 -0.75 -28.60 -0.34
C ASP A 182 -2.21 -28.42 -0.81
N ASP A 183 -2.99 -27.59 -0.11
CA ASP A 183 -4.40 -27.34 -0.40
C ASP A 183 -4.64 -25.89 -0.82
N GLU A 184 -5.25 -25.71 -1.99
CA GLU A 184 -5.65 -24.42 -2.54
C GLU A 184 -6.63 -23.68 -1.62
N LYS A 185 -7.52 -24.40 -0.92
CA LYS A 185 -8.48 -23.76 0.01
C LYS A 185 -7.75 -23.13 1.18
N GLN A 186 -6.76 -23.83 1.75
CA GLN A 186 -5.94 -23.29 2.82
C GLN A 186 -5.18 -22.04 2.34
N PHE A 187 -4.61 -22.08 1.13
CA PHE A 187 -3.96 -20.92 0.51
C PHE A 187 -4.89 -19.71 0.42
N LEU A 188 -6.12 -19.89 -0.06
CA LEU A 188 -7.09 -18.80 -0.15
C LEU A 188 -7.44 -18.20 1.22
N ILE A 189 -7.59 -19.03 2.26
CA ILE A 189 -7.85 -18.57 3.64
C ILE A 189 -6.67 -17.74 4.17
N LEU A 190 -5.44 -18.25 4.00
CA LEU A 190 -4.22 -17.54 4.40
C LEU A 190 -4.08 -16.22 3.66
N ARG A 191 -4.26 -16.23 2.33
CA ARG A 191 -4.17 -15.03 1.49
C ARG A 191 -5.19 -13.99 1.92
N ASN A 192 -6.44 -14.37 2.11
CA ASN A 192 -7.49 -13.45 2.57
C ASN A 192 -7.19 -12.87 3.95
N THR A 193 -6.64 -13.67 4.85
CA THR A 193 -6.20 -13.21 6.19
C THR A 193 -5.08 -12.19 6.06
N LEU A 194 -4.04 -12.50 5.27
CA LEU A 194 -2.89 -11.63 5.09
C LEU A 194 -3.23 -10.34 4.34
N LEU A 195 -4.14 -10.36 3.37
CA LEU A 195 -4.58 -9.16 2.65
C LEU A 195 -5.34 -8.18 3.55
N LYS A 196 -6.07 -8.69 4.56
CA LYS A 196 -6.78 -7.86 5.54
C LYS A 196 -5.85 -7.28 6.61
N GLN A 197 -4.65 -7.84 6.80
CA GLN A 197 -3.70 -7.32 7.77
C GLN A 197 -3.08 -6.01 7.26
N PRO A 198 -3.21 -4.90 8.00
CA PRO A 198 -2.61 -3.64 7.61
C PRO A 198 -1.09 -3.80 7.52
N THR A 199 -0.50 -3.21 6.49
CA THR A 199 0.95 -3.06 6.43
C THR A 199 1.42 -2.18 7.60
N HIS A 200 2.69 -2.33 8.01
CA HIS A 200 3.26 -1.51 9.09
C HIS A 200 3.04 0.00 8.84
N ARG A 201 3.18 0.46 7.60
CA ARG A 201 2.93 1.84 7.20
C ARG A 201 1.47 2.24 7.34
N GLN A 202 0.53 1.38 6.93
CA GLN A 202 -0.91 1.63 7.13
C GLN A 202 -1.27 1.71 8.61
N SER A 203 -0.70 0.81 9.43
CA SER A 203 -0.88 0.83 10.89
C SER A 203 -0.33 2.12 11.52
N GLN A 204 0.84 2.59 11.07
CA GLN A 204 1.40 3.87 11.52
C GLN A 204 0.53 5.06 11.12
N VAL A 205 0.01 5.08 9.88
CA VAL A 205 -0.87 6.15 9.40
C VAL A 205 -2.19 6.14 10.16
N SER A 206 -2.81 4.97 10.39
CA SER A 206 -4.04 4.86 11.17
C SER A 206 -3.83 5.33 12.62
N MET A 207 -2.74 4.91 13.28
CA MET A 207 -2.40 5.38 14.62
C MET A 207 -2.16 6.89 14.66
N SER A 208 -1.52 7.45 13.63
CA SER A 208 -1.27 8.89 13.53
C SER A 208 -2.55 9.68 13.29
N ALA A 209 -3.46 9.18 12.44
CA ALA A 209 -4.77 9.76 12.19
C ALA A 209 -5.63 9.75 13.46
N THR A 210 -5.73 8.61 14.14
CA THR A 210 -6.46 8.52 15.42
C THR A 210 -5.90 9.47 16.47
N LYS A 211 -4.57 9.64 16.53
CA LYS A 211 -3.94 10.60 17.45
C LYS A 211 -4.22 12.05 17.08
N ALA A 212 -4.32 12.38 15.78
CA ALA A 212 -4.68 13.71 15.31
C ALA A 212 -6.16 14.02 15.57
N ASP A 213 -7.06 13.06 15.38
CA ASP A 213 -8.49 13.19 15.67
C ASP A 213 -8.73 13.45 17.17
N ILE A 214 -8.06 12.70 18.05
CA ILE A 214 -8.11 12.92 19.50
C ILE A 214 -7.60 14.32 19.88
N HIS A 215 -6.58 14.82 19.19
CA HIS A 215 -6.05 16.16 19.45
C HIS A 215 -6.97 17.27 18.94
N ASN A 216 -7.69 17.03 17.84
CA ASN A 216 -8.66 17.97 17.28
C ASN A 216 -9.93 18.05 18.17
N ASP A 217 -10.43 16.92 18.68
CA ASP A 217 -11.53 16.89 19.66
C ASP A 217 -11.17 17.61 20.98
N GLN A 218 -9.89 17.58 21.37
CA GLN A 218 -9.41 18.33 22.54
C GLN A 218 -9.22 19.83 22.26
N ALA A 219 -8.97 20.23 21.01
CA ALA A 219 -8.82 21.63 20.60
C ALA A 219 -10.18 22.34 20.46
N ASP A 220 -11.21 21.62 19.99
CA ASP A 220 -12.59 22.15 19.88
C ASP A 220 -13.26 22.36 21.25
N GLY A 221 -12.73 21.76 22.33
CA GLY A 221 -13.23 21.93 23.70
C GLY A 221 -12.78 23.20 24.43
N VAL A 222 -11.93 24.05 23.84
CA VAL A 222 -11.31 25.21 24.54
C VAL A 222 -11.77 26.58 24.03
N HIS A 223 -12.65 26.67 23.02
CA HIS A 223 -13.16 27.95 22.52
C HIS A 223 -14.68 28.12 22.67
N THR A 224 -15.13 28.41 23.89
CA THR A 224 -16.34 29.20 24.25
C THR A 224 -16.37 29.20 25.80
N VAL A 225 -16.30 30.27 26.58
CA VAL A 225 -16.80 31.64 26.49
C VAL A 225 -15.90 32.53 27.38
N PHE A 226 -15.29 33.58 26.83
CA PHE A 226 -14.85 34.75 27.59
C PHE A 226 -15.44 35.98 26.90
N GLU A 227 -16.62 36.41 27.34
CA GLU A 227 -17.14 37.73 27.02
C GLU A 227 -17.01 38.60 28.26
N LYS A 228 -16.16 39.63 28.18
CA LYS A 228 -15.94 40.59 29.26
C LYS A 228 -16.46 41.96 28.80
N THR A 229 -17.50 42.40 29.51
CA THR A 229 -17.79 43.76 29.99
C THR A 229 -18.03 44.90 29.00
N ALA A 230 -19.21 45.51 29.12
CA ALA A 230 -19.39 46.96 29.04
C ALA A 230 -20.16 47.44 30.28
N ASP A 231 -19.48 48.27 31.07
CA ASP A 231 -20.02 49.14 32.12
C ASP A 231 -20.84 50.26 31.45
N GLU A 232 -22.04 50.55 31.94
CA GLU A 232 -22.60 51.91 31.88
C GLU A 232 -23.46 52.20 33.11
N LYS A 233 -23.11 53.29 33.79
CA LYS A 233 -23.75 53.83 34.99
C LYS A 233 -24.98 54.67 34.60
N GLY A 234 -26.05 54.56 35.38
CA GLY A 234 -26.74 55.74 35.90
C GLY A 234 -28.27 55.79 35.85
N LYS A 235 -28.87 55.94 37.05
CA LYS A 235 -30.15 56.61 37.40
C LYS A 235 -31.44 55.97 36.84
N GLN A 236 -32.59 55.92 37.50
CA GLN A 236 -33.13 56.63 38.67
C GLN A 236 -34.36 55.86 39.19
N LYS A 237 -34.73 56.08 40.46
CA LYS A 237 -35.89 55.54 41.18
C LYS A 237 -37.23 56.19 40.74
N HIS A 238 -38.33 55.44 40.95
CA HIS A 238 -39.59 55.77 41.68
C HIS A 238 -40.91 55.45 40.95
N ASP A 239 -41.67 54.53 41.56
CA ASP A 239 -43.10 54.52 41.94
C ASP A 239 -44.17 55.30 41.12
N PHE A 240 -45.12 54.50 40.56
CA PHE A 240 -46.62 54.60 40.61
C PHE A 240 -47.36 55.84 40.01
N PRO A 241 -48.71 55.83 39.85
CA PRO A 241 -49.43 55.35 38.65
C PRO A 241 -50.45 56.38 38.09
N ASP A 242 -51.05 56.08 36.93
CA ASP A 242 -52.49 56.22 36.60
C ASP A 242 -52.73 55.83 35.12
#